data_AF-H0EDJ3-F1
#
_entry.id   AF-H0EDJ3-F1
#
_cell.length_a   1.000
_cell.length_b   1.000
_cell.length_c   1.000
_cell.angle_alpha   90.00
_cell.angle_beta   90.00
_cell.angle_gamma   90.00
#
_symmetry.space_group_name_H-M   'P 1'
#
loop_
_entity.id
_entity.type
_entity.pdbx_description
1 polymer ?
#
loop_
_entity_poly.entity_id
_entity_poly.type
_entity_poly.pdbx_seq_one_letter_code
_entity_poly.pdbx_strand_id
1 'polypeptide(L)'
;MVESPTQEDEYYSDEEDEDHPHMLPPTVSTYQHREKVIPRPPSLEDLKADLKKELGEASKVLADAKENHTPTPPASPSSNEESPKSEGGNPNGWFEIEGMHILDIMTLAIRAAKVYYTAHDRPGRLAVIKSERNIRSELMSVMEVLRKMASRNFANGMRTEEREIMENWVSGVYDMLDREAILEAEEIKQRASWTWLYDDWEGKEGASWTGREVERELDFMKTMDQDPDGIPDYTPVESVLYDEELPTEFLKEYRTGLRLIQFHNTLVKRSKRNFGAIDRWHTDFRKPYRPAENLRYWIKAAELRWEVKLKVDVLKVVTGNDRAALKEFEDAIWKWCKCVREEISVELRV
;
A
#
# COMPACT_ATOMS: atom_id res chain seq x y z
N MET A 1 -54.67 -66.99 37.41
CA MET A 1 -53.21 -67.05 37.58
C MET A 1 -52.69 -65.64 37.33
N VAL A 2 -52.39 -64.77 38.32
CA VAL A 2 -52.05 -64.98 39.75
C VAL A 2 -50.80 -65.89 39.85
N GLU A 3 -49.66 -65.47 40.43
CA GLU A 3 -49.45 -64.75 41.69
C GLU A 3 -48.58 -63.46 41.64
N SER A 4 -48.58 -62.72 42.76
CA SER A 4 -47.70 -61.59 43.10
C SER A 4 -46.81 -61.94 44.32
N PRO A 5 -45.71 -61.19 44.54
CA PRO A 5 -45.29 -60.76 45.89
C PRO A 5 -45.08 -59.23 45.94
N THR A 6 -45.82 -58.46 46.78
CA THR A 6 -45.58 -58.10 48.20
C THR A 6 -44.45 -57.08 48.47
N GLN A 7 -44.88 -55.86 48.81
CA GLN A 7 -44.51 -54.97 49.94
C GLN A 7 -43.14 -55.04 50.66
N GLU A 8 -42.74 -53.86 51.18
CA GLU A 8 -41.79 -53.60 52.29
C GLU A 8 -40.31 -53.93 52.01
N ASP A 9 -39.30 -53.22 52.55
CA ASP A 9 -39.23 -52.04 53.43
C ASP A 9 -38.77 -50.78 52.62
N GLU A 10 -38.38 -49.58 53.13
CA GLU A 10 -38.21 -49.03 54.50
C GLU A 10 -38.48 -47.49 54.51
N TYR A 11 -38.19 -46.84 55.64
CA TYR A 11 -38.25 -45.42 56.01
C TYR A 11 -37.11 -44.57 55.36
N TYR A 12 -37.16 -43.24 55.22
CA TYR A 12 -37.37 -42.23 56.27
C TYR A 12 -37.79 -40.82 55.75
N SER A 13 -38.58 -40.12 56.57
CA SER A 13 -38.73 -38.66 56.74
C SER A 13 -38.91 -37.75 55.50
N ASP A 14 -40.16 -37.32 55.33
CA ASP A 14 -40.51 -35.98 54.84
C ASP A 14 -40.75 -35.11 56.09
N GLU A 15 -39.83 -34.19 56.41
CA GLU A 15 -40.00 -33.00 57.27
C GLU A 15 -38.65 -32.27 57.48
N GLU A 16 -38.66 -30.93 57.33
CA GLU A 16 -37.63 -29.95 57.75
C GLU A 16 -36.23 -30.02 57.06
N ASP A 17 -35.64 -28.92 56.54
CA ASP A 17 -36.12 -27.57 56.29
C ASP A 17 -35.13 -26.79 55.38
N GLU A 18 -35.46 -25.53 55.06
CA GLU A 18 -34.53 -24.42 54.72
C GLU A 18 -33.67 -24.43 53.42
N ASP A 19 -33.87 -23.37 52.64
CA ASP A 19 -32.88 -22.71 51.78
C ASP A 19 -32.08 -23.56 50.75
N HIS A 20 -32.72 -23.79 49.60
CA HIS A 20 -32.03 -23.84 48.30
C HIS A 20 -32.35 -22.60 47.45
N PRO A 21 -31.84 -21.42 47.80
CA PRO A 21 -31.89 -20.27 46.91
C PRO A 21 -31.07 -20.56 45.65
N HIS A 22 -31.62 -20.16 44.51
CA HIS A 22 -30.86 -19.93 43.27
C HIS A 22 -30.35 -21.16 42.48
N MET A 23 -31.19 -22.19 42.25
CA MET A 23 -31.01 -23.00 41.04
C MET A 23 -31.27 -22.13 39.79
N LEU A 24 -30.19 -21.67 39.16
CA LEU A 24 -30.23 -20.93 37.89
C LEU A 24 -30.71 -21.86 36.76
N PRO A 25 -31.56 -21.38 35.83
CA PRO A 25 -32.09 -22.21 34.75
C PRO A 25 -30.96 -22.69 33.82
N PRO A 26 -31.07 -23.91 33.25
CA PRO A 26 -30.07 -24.44 32.34
C PRO A 26 -29.98 -23.57 31.09
N THR A 27 -28.75 -23.33 30.63
CA THR A 27 -28.39 -22.59 29.39
C THR A 27 -28.50 -21.05 29.41
N VAL A 28 -28.44 -20.38 30.56
CA VAL A 28 -27.93 -18.99 30.56
C VAL A 28 -26.41 -19.04 30.34
N SER A 29 -25.97 -18.77 29.11
CA SER A 29 -24.55 -18.79 28.75
C SER A 29 -23.78 -17.76 29.57
N THR A 30 -22.92 -18.21 30.47
CA THR A 30 -22.00 -17.35 31.25
C THR A 30 -20.86 -16.76 30.42
N TYR A 31 -20.87 -17.01 29.11
CA TYR A 31 -19.94 -16.44 28.15
C TYR A 31 -20.26 -14.95 27.92
N GLN A 32 -19.83 -14.13 28.88
CA GLN A 32 -19.87 -12.67 28.78
C GLN A 32 -18.89 -12.24 27.67
N HIS A 33 -19.37 -12.25 26.42
CA HIS A 33 -18.59 -11.87 25.24
C HIS A 33 -18.30 -10.37 25.28
N ARG A 34 -17.26 -10.00 26.03
CA ARG A 34 -16.67 -8.66 25.97
C ARG A 34 -15.95 -8.58 24.64
N GLU A 35 -16.55 -7.87 23.68
CA GLU A 35 -15.85 -7.47 22.47
C GLU A 35 -14.56 -6.76 22.87
N LYS A 36 -13.42 -7.42 22.62
CA LYS A 36 -12.13 -6.77 22.81
C LYS A 36 -12.06 -5.72 21.72
N VAL A 37 -12.06 -4.44 22.12
CA VAL A 37 -11.78 -3.33 21.20
C VAL A 37 -10.34 -3.49 20.73
N ILE A 38 -10.17 -4.16 19.59
CA ILE A 38 -8.87 -4.27 18.93
C ILE A 38 -8.58 -2.87 18.38
N PRO A 39 -7.47 -2.21 18.79
CA PRO A 39 -7.10 -0.93 18.20
C PRO A 39 -6.90 -1.11 16.69
N ARG A 40 -7.31 -0.12 15.91
CA ARG A 40 -7.04 -0.15 14.46
C ARG A 40 -5.53 -0.30 14.23
N PRO A 41 -5.10 -1.05 13.20
CA PRO A 41 -3.69 -1.07 12.83
C PRO A 41 -3.23 0.38 12.55
N PRO A 42 -1.98 0.73 12.92
CA PRO A 42 -1.45 2.07 12.69
C PRO A 42 -1.45 2.38 11.19
N SER A 43 -1.77 3.60 10.81
CA SER A 43 -1.70 4.04 9.42
C SER A 43 -0.24 4.23 9.00
N LEU A 44 0.01 4.26 7.70
CA LEU A 44 1.34 4.53 7.15
C LEU A 44 1.85 5.94 7.55
N GLU A 45 0.94 6.90 7.77
CA GLU A 45 1.28 8.23 8.29
C GLU A 45 1.72 8.17 9.77
N ASP A 46 1.01 7.41 10.61
CA ASP A 46 1.40 7.17 12.00
C ASP A 46 2.78 6.50 12.07
N LEU A 47 3.01 5.48 11.25
CA LEU A 47 4.30 4.77 11.18
C LEU A 47 5.44 5.68 10.68
N LYS A 48 5.17 6.63 9.77
CA LYS A 48 6.14 7.67 9.38
C LYS A 48 6.43 8.64 10.53
N ALA A 49 5.41 9.07 11.25
CA ALA A 49 5.53 10.00 12.37
C ALA A 49 6.34 9.39 13.52
N ASP A 50 6.00 8.16 13.93
CA ASP A 50 6.74 7.38 14.93
C ASP A 50 8.20 7.19 14.50
N LEU A 51 8.45 6.74 13.26
CA LEU A 51 9.82 6.57 12.77
C LEU A 51 10.61 7.90 12.77
N LYS A 52 10.02 9.00 12.31
CA LYS A 52 10.67 10.32 12.31
C LYS A 52 10.96 10.83 13.74
N LYS A 53 10.09 10.54 14.70
CA LYS A 53 10.29 10.85 16.13
C LYS A 53 11.46 10.06 16.72
N GLU A 54 11.45 8.73 16.60
CA GLU A 54 12.49 7.88 17.18
C GLU A 54 13.88 8.12 16.54
N LEU A 55 13.93 8.39 15.22
CA LEU A 55 15.16 8.84 14.55
C LEU A 55 15.61 10.24 15.01
N GLY A 56 14.66 11.11 15.37
CA GLY A 56 14.94 12.45 15.89
C GLY A 56 15.60 12.37 17.27
N GLU A 57 15.04 11.55 18.16
CA GLU A 57 15.63 11.25 19.47
C GLU A 57 17.00 10.58 19.33
N ALA A 58 17.16 9.62 18.41
CA ALA A 58 18.44 8.98 18.11
C ALA A 58 19.50 9.98 17.60
N SER A 59 19.16 10.82 16.62
CA SER A 59 20.09 11.82 16.07
C SER A 59 20.54 12.82 17.14
N LYS A 60 19.63 13.25 18.03
CA LYS A 60 19.95 14.14 19.13
C LYS A 60 20.94 13.50 20.11
N VAL A 61 20.68 12.27 20.55
CA VAL A 61 21.54 11.60 21.54
C VAL A 61 22.92 11.26 20.96
N LEU A 62 23.03 10.97 19.66
CA LEU A 62 24.33 10.83 18.99
C LEU A 62 25.08 12.17 18.89
N ALA A 63 24.38 13.29 18.72
CA ALA A 63 24.95 14.63 18.72
C ALA A 63 25.41 15.07 20.13
N ASP A 64 24.58 14.88 21.15
CA ASP A 64 24.91 15.16 22.55
C ASP A 64 26.20 14.38 22.97
N ALA A 65 26.29 13.10 22.60
CA ALA A 65 27.48 12.28 22.82
C ALA A 65 28.71 12.71 22.01
N LYS A 66 28.55 13.44 20.90
CA LYS A 66 29.66 14.03 20.14
C LYS A 66 30.25 15.26 20.84
N GLU A 67 29.40 16.09 21.44
CA GLU A 67 29.82 17.28 22.20
C GLU A 67 30.56 16.89 23.49
N ASN A 68 30.01 15.92 24.24
CA ASN A 68 30.63 15.35 25.45
C ASN A 68 32.03 14.75 25.22
N HIS A 69 32.33 14.30 24.00
CA HIS A 69 33.62 13.71 23.62
C HIS A 69 34.67 14.74 23.15
N THR A 70 34.39 16.06 23.19
CA THR A 70 35.39 17.09 22.87
C THR A 70 36.29 17.41 24.08
N PRO A 71 37.60 17.08 24.04
CA PRO A 71 38.48 17.39 25.17
C PRO A 71 38.84 18.86 25.17
N THR A 72 38.38 19.61 26.16
CA THR A 72 38.89 20.95 26.46
C THR A 72 40.41 20.88 26.65
N PRO A 73 41.22 21.67 25.92
CA PRO A 73 42.67 21.63 26.08
C PRO A 73 43.05 21.99 27.52
N PRO A 74 43.97 21.25 28.18
CA PRO A 74 44.43 21.61 29.51
C PRO A 74 45.18 22.94 29.45
N ALA A 75 44.62 23.97 30.09
CA ALA A 75 45.34 25.22 30.30
C ALA A 75 46.60 24.96 31.12
N SER A 76 47.72 25.58 30.71
CA SER A 76 49.04 25.41 31.33
C SER A 76 49.02 25.69 32.84
N PRO A 77 49.82 24.97 33.65
CA PRO A 77 49.75 25.05 35.10
C PRO A 77 50.22 26.41 35.60
N SER A 78 49.35 27.12 36.33
CA SER A 78 49.69 28.34 37.06
C SER A 78 49.09 28.30 38.46
N SER A 79 49.96 28.49 39.47
CA SER A 79 49.67 28.77 40.89
C SER A 79 48.85 27.76 41.70
N ASN A 80 49.46 27.33 42.82
CA ASN A 80 48.82 26.72 43.98
C ASN A 80 47.57 27.50 44.44
N GLU A 81 46.50 26.78 44.77
CA GLU A 81 45.67 27.08 45.94
C GLU A 81 44.97 25.80 46.40
N GLU A 82 45.00 25.52 47.71
CA GLU A 82 44.34 24.34 48.27
C GLU A 82 42.82 24.59 48.32
N SER A 83 42.07 23.71 47.67
CA SER A 83 40.61 23.65 47.77
C SER A 83 40.16 22.19 47.83
N PRO A 84 39.05 21.89 48.53
CA PRO A 84 38.78 20.54 49.00
C PRO A 84 38.51 19.59 47.84
N LYS A 85 39.00 18.35 48.00
CA LYS A 85 38.77 17.24 47.07
C LYS A 85 37.26 17.09 46.81
N SER A 86 36.80 17.53 45.65
CA SER A 86 35.56 17.00 45.09
C SER A 86 35.77 15.50 44.86
N GLU A 87 34.83 14.70 45.34
CA GLU A 87 34.87 13.25 45.13
C GLU A 87 34.72 13.00 43.62
N GLY A 88 35.81 12.57 43.00
CA GLY A 88 35.84 12.27 41.57
C GLY A 88 34.92 11.09 41.27
N GLY A 89 33.70 11.39 40.82
CA GLY A 89 32.80 10.38 40.26
C GLY A 89 33.53 9.62 39.17
N ASN A 90 33.57 8.29 39.27
CA ASN A 90 34.29 7.44 38.33
C ASN A 90 33.83 7.76 36.89
N PRO A 91 34.72 8.19 35.96
CA PRO A 91 34.31 8.55 34.61
C PRO A 91 33.65 7.37 33.87
N ASN A 92 33.99 6.13 34.25
CA ASN A 92 33.35 4.91 33.75
C ASN A 92 31.83 4.88 34.01
N GLY A 93 31.36 5.37 35.16
CA GLY A 93 29.93 5.34 35.49
C GLY A 93 29.10 6.31 34.64
N TRP A 94 29.69 7.40 34.17
CA TRP A 94 29.04 8.30 33.20
C TRP A 94 28.87 7.61 31.84
N PHE A 95 29.94 7.03 31.31
CA PHE A 95 29.90 6.32 30.03
C PHE A 95 28.95 5.11 30.03
N GLU A 96 28.75 4.45 31.18
CA GLU A 96 27.76 3.38 31.35
C GLU A 96 26.32 3.90 31.22
N ILE A 97 26.00 5.05 31.82
CA ILE A 97 24.66 5.68 31.73
C ILE A 97 24.40 6.19 30.31
N GLU A 98 25.36 6.93 29.73
CA GLU A 98 25.29 7.46 28.37
C GLU A 98 25.19 6.33 27.33
N GLY A 99 25.98 5.28 27.49
CA GLY A 99 25.96 4.09 26.63
C GLY A 99 24.64 3.31 26.70
N MET A 100 24.05 3.16 27.88
CA MET A 100 22.73 2.55 28.04
C MET A 100 21.63 3.40 27.38
N HIS A 101 21.68 4.73 27.55
CA HIS A 101 20.72 5.65 26.94
C HIS A 101 20.77 5.60 25.40
N ILE A 102 21.98 5.61 24.82
CA ILE A 102 22.20 5.40 23.38
C ILE A 102 21.62 4.05 22.94
N LEU A 103 21.90 2.97 23.69
CA LEU A 103 21.42 1.62 23.36
C LEU A 103 19.88 1.56 23.30
N ASP A 104 19.20 2.11 24.31
CA ASP A 104 17.74 2.09 24.39
C ASP A 104 17.10 2.85 23.22
N ILE A 105 17.51 4.09 22.99
CA ILE A 105 16.93 4.95 21.93
C ILE A 105 17.24 4.39 20.53
N MET A 106 18.47 3.94 20.28
CA MET A 106 18.80 3.28 19.01
C MET A 106 17.99 2.00 18.82
N THR A 107 17.71 1.25 19.88
CA THR A 107 16.86 0.04 19.82
C THR A 107 15.39 0.38 19.53
N LEU A 108 14.87 1.50 20.06
CA LEU A 108 13.54 2.01 19.71
C LEU A 108 13.47 2.46 18.25
N ALA A 109 14.44 3.22 17.78
CA ALA A 109 14.53 3.63 16.36
C ALA A 109 14.64 2.42 15.41
N ILE A 110 15.43 1.40 15.75
CA ILE A 110 15.53 0.14 14.99
C ILE A 110 14.17 -0.59 14.98
N ARG A 111 13.44 -0.58 16.10
CA ARG A 111 12.09 -1.17 16.19
C ARG A 111 11.10 -0.44 15.30
N ALA A 112 11.04 0.89 15.38
CA ALA A 112 10.19 1.72 14.52
C ALA A 112 10.50 1.50 13.04
N ALA A 113 11.79 1.49 12.67
CA ALA A 113 12.22 1.23 11.29
C ALA A 113 11.80 -0.17 10.81
N LYS A 114 11.98 -1.21 11.64
CA LYS A 114 11.53 -2.57 11.33
C LYS A 114 10.00 -2.64 11.12
N VAL A 115 9.22 -2.02 12.01
CA VAL A 115 7.76 -1.98 11.86
C VAL A 115 7.40 -1.26 10.57
N TYR A 116 8.00 -0.09 10.31
CA TYR A 116 7.81 0.68 9.07
C TYR A 116 8.04 -0.16 7.81
N TYR A 117 9.16 -0.88 7.71
CA TYR A 117 9.46 -1.70 6.52
C TYR A 117 8.54 -2.91 6.36
N THR A 118 8.09 -3.51 7.47
CA THR A 118 7.27 -4.74 7.43
C THR A 118 5.78 -4.49 7.30
N ALA A 119 5.28 -3.32 7.73
CA ALA A 119 3.89 -2.90 7.63
C ALA A 119 3.65 -1.88 6.51
N HIS A 120 4.59 -1.72 5.56
CA HIS A 120 4.46 -0.75 4.48
C HIS A 120 3.48 -1.22 3.40
N ASP A 121 2.43 -0.44 3.12
CA ASP A 121 1.36 -0.79 2.15
C ASP A 121 1.85 -1.02 0.72
N ARG A 122 2.97 -0.38 0.33
CA ARG A 122 3.52 -0.42 -1.04
C ARG A 122 4.99 -0.88 -1.05
N PRO A 123 5.31 -2.14 -0.71
CA PRO A 123 6.71 -2.59 -0.55
C PRO A 123 7.55 -2.44 -1.83
N GLY A 124 6.91 -2.47 -3.02
CA GLY A 124 7.56 -2.17 -4.29
C GLY A 124 8.14 -0.75 -4.39
N ARG A 125 7.49 0.24 -3.77
CA ARG A 125 7.97 1.63 -3.75
C ARG A 125 9.26 1.77 -2.93
N LEU A 126 9.30 1.16 -1.74
CA LEU A 126 10.53 1.09 -0.94
C LEU A 126 11.64 0.37 -1.70
N ALA A 127 11.35 -0.75 -2.37
CA ALA A 127 12.34 -1.53 -3.12
C ALA A 127 13.01 -0.75 -4.27
N VAL A 128 12.31 0.23 -4.88
CA VAL A 128 12.88 1.15 -5.88
C VAL A 128 13.88 2.12 -5.25
N ILE A 129 13.59 2.64 -4.05
CA ILE A 129 14.45 3.59 -3.32
C ILE A 129 15.66 2.88 -2.71
N LYS A 130 15.43 1.72 -2.09
CA LYS A 130 16.43 0.96 -1.32
C LYS A 130 16.07 -0.52 -1.29
N SER A 131 16.97 -1.37 -1.81
CA SER A 131 16.72 -2.81 -1.80
C SER A 131 16.62 -3.37 -0.37
N GLU A 132 15.75 -4.36 -0.17
CA GLU A 132 15.57 -5.02 1.13
C GLU A 132 16.89 -5.63 1.66
N ARG A 133 17.77 -6.07 0.77
CA ARG A 133 19.13 -6.53 1.11
C ARG A 133 19.95 -5.43 1.80
N ASN A 134 19.91 -4.21 1.27
CA ASN A 134 20.67 -3.08 1.81
C ASN A 134 20.11 -2.66 3.18
N ILE A 135 18.77 -2.59 3.31
CA ILE A 135 18.08 -2.33 4.58
C ILE A 135 18.51 -3.34 5.65
N ARG A 136 18.51 -4.64 5.32
CA ARG A 136 18.98 -5.69 6.24
C ARG A 136 20.45 -5.55 6.61
N SER A 137 21.35 -5.24 5.67
CA SER A 137 22.78 -5.10 5.97
C SER A 137 23.10 -3.92 6.86
N GLU A 138 22.43 -2.78 6.68
CA GLU A 138 22.63 -1.60 7.53
C GLU A 138 22.11 -1.83 8.94
N LEU A 139 20.91 -2.42 9.07
CA LEU A 139 20.32 -2.76 10.37
C LEU A 139 21.19 -3.78 11.14
N MET A 140 21.79 -4.74 10.44
CA MET A 140 22.80 -5.63 11.02
C MET A 140 24.09 -4.90 11.44
N SER A 141 24.54 -3.90 10.66
CA SER A 141 25.71 -3.08 11.00
C SER A 141 25.52 -2.30 12.30
N VAL A 142 24.37 -1.64 12.46
CA VAL A 142 24.04 -0.89 13.70
C VAL A 142 23.87 -1.82 14.89
N MET A 143 23.14 -2.94 14.75
CA MET A 143 23.02 -3.92 15.84
C MET A 143 24.37 -4.52 16.25
N GLU A 144 25.30 -4.70 15.31
CA GLU A 144 26.66 -5.16 15.61
C GLU A 144 27.49 -4.13 16.38
N VAL A 145 27.33 -2.83 16.08
CA VAL A 145 27.94 -1.74 16.87
C VAL A 145 27.38 -1.73 18.29
N LEU A 146 26.05 -1.73 18.45
CA LEU A 146 25.39 -1.76 19.75
C LEU A 146 25.82 -2.99 20.57
N ARG A 147 25.93 -4.16 19.93
CA ARG A 147 26.44 -5.39 20.56
C ARG A 147 27.88 -5.26 21.06
N LYS A 148 28.77 -4.62 20.28
CA LYS A 148 30.18 -4.36 20.67
C LYS A 148 30.33 -3.32 21.77
N MET A 149 29.41 -2.36 21.85
CA MET A 149 29.33 -1.38 22.94
C MET A 149 28.84 -2.03 24.24
N ALA A 150 27.78 -2.85 24.17
CA ALA A 150 27.30 -3.62 25.30
C ALA A 150 28.33 -4.64 25.81
N SER A 151 29.06 -5.34 24.91
CA SER A 151 30.04 -6.35 25.33
C SER A 151 31.28 -5.79 26.04
N ARG A 152 31.52 -4.48 25.97
CA ARG A 152 32.56 -3.78 26.75
C ARG A 152 32.02 -3.08 28.00
N ASN A 153 30.76 -3.32 28.37
CA ASN A 153 30.04 -2.58 29.41
C ASN A 153 30.14 -1.05 29.22
N PHE A 154 30.09 -0.59 27.96
CA PHE A 154 30.29 0.82 27.58
C PHE A 154 31.59 1.49 28.07
N ALA A 155 32.58 0.70 28.51
CA ALA A 155 33.84 1.21 29.03
C ALA A 155 34.60 2.06 28.00
N ASN A 156 35.07 3.24 28.45
CA ASN A 156 35.70 4.30 27.66
C ASN A 156 34.77 5.01 26.65
N GLY A 157 33.45 4.88 26.80
CA GLY A 157 32.47 5.60 25.98
C GLY A 157 32.33 5.06 24.55
N MET A 158 31.64 5.85 23.73
CA MET A 158 31.34 5.52 22.33
C MET A 158 32.51 5.95 21.42
N ARG A 159 32.99 5.05 20.56
CA ARG A 159 34.04 5.42 19.60
C ARG A 159 33.46 6.28 18.47
N THR A 160 34.27 7.14 17.89
CA THR A 160 33.90 7.95 16.71
C THR A 160 33.39 7.07 15.55
N GLU A 161 34.08 5.97 15.23
CA GLU A 161 33.63 5.02 14.19
C GLU A 161 32.24 4.40 14.49
N GLU A 162 31.97 4.12 15.76
CA GLU A 162 30.70 3.52 16.21
C GLU A 162 29.56 4.53 16.11
N ARG A 163 29.81 5.78 16.51
CA ARG A 163 28.90 6.90 16.32
C ARG A 163 28.64 7.15 14.83
N GLU A 164 29.67 7.22 13.99
CA GLU A 164 29.55 7.47 12.55
C GLU A 164 28.73 6.39 11.84
N ILE A 165 28.86 5.11 12.21
CA ILE A 165 28.01 4.04 11.66
C ILE A 165 26.53 4.28 12.01
N MET A 166 26.24 4.72 13.23
CA MET A 166 24.86 5.00 13.67
C MET A 166 24.31 6.29 13.06
N GLU A 167 25.09 7.37 13.00
CA GLU A 167 24.74 8.63 12.32
C GLU A 167 24.45 8.40 10.82
N ASN A 168 25.31 7.65 10.13
CA ASN A 168 25.12 7.31 8.71
C ASN A 168 23.87 6.45 8.47
N TRP A 169 23.53 5.54 9.41
CA TRP A 169 22.28 4.79 9.32
C TRP A 169 21.06 5.69 9.53
N VAL A 170 21.03 6.52 10.58
CA VAL A 170 19.92 7.45 10.84
C VAL A 170 19.69 8.37 9.64
N SER A 171 20.77 8.98 9.14
CA SER A 171 20.76 9.80 7.92
C SER A 171 20.23 9.00 6.72
N GLY A 172 20.76 7.79 6.49
CA GLY A 172 20.35 6.90 5.41
C GLY A 172 18.91 6.34 5.49
N VAL A 173 18.20 6.53 6.62
CA VAL A 173 16.76 6.29 6.76
C VAL A 173 15.96 7.57 6.48
N TYR A 174 16.40 8.74 6.96
CA TYR A 174 15.78 10.02 6.58
C TYR A 174 15.81 10.24 5.07
N ASP A 175 16.97 10.02 4.44
CA ASP A 175 17.19 10.04 2.99
C ASP A 175 16.20 9.16 2.21
N MET A 176 15.79 8.03 2.80
CA MET A 176 14.81 7.12 2.20
C MET A 176 13.40 7.69 2.32
N LEU A 177 13.03 8.20 3.51
CA LEU A 177 11.72 8.80 3.78
C LEU A 177 11.48 10.04 2.92
N ASP A 178 12.52 10.84 2.69
CA ASP A 178 12.43 12.05 1.87
C ASP A 178 12.33 11.71 0.38
N ARG A 179 13.09 10.72 -0.11
CA ARG A 179 12.90 10.17 -1.47
C ARG A 179 11.52 9.55 -1.67
N GLU A 180 10.97 8.90 -0.65
CA GLU A 180 9.61 8.37 -0.68
C GLU A 180 8.57 9.49 -0.73
N ALA A 181 8.75 10.55 0.07
CA ALA A 181 7.86 11.71 0.08
C ALA A 181 7.90 12.49 -1.25
N ILE A 182 9.05 12.54 -1.94
CA ILE A 182 9.16 13.10 -3.29
C ILE A 182 8.33 12.28 -4.28
N LEU A 183 8.49 10.95 -4.31
CA LEU A 183 7.70 10.06 -5.18
C LEU A 183 6.20 10.15 -4.89
N GLU A 184 5.82 10.24 -3.61
CA GLU A 184 4.43 10.41 -3.19
C GLU A 184 3.84 11.76 -3.63
N ALA A 185 4.61 12.84 -3.51
CA ALA A 185 4.21 14.16 -4.01
C ALA A 185 4.14 14.22 -5.54
N GLU A 186 4.98 13.47 -6.26
CA GLU A 186 4.91 13.30 -7.72
C GLU A 186 3.67 12.50 -8.14
N GLU A 187 3.37 11.38 -7.46
CA GLU A 187 2.11 10.64 -7.68
C GLU A 187 0.88 11.50 -7.41
N ILE A 188 0.87 12.28 -6.31
CA ILE A 188 -0.24 13.19 -5.98
C ILE A 188 -0.40 14.27 -7.07
N LYS A 189 0.71 14.86 -7.56
CA LYS A 189 0.66 15.82 -8.68
C LYS A 189 0.16 15.18 -9.98
N GLN A 190 0.57 13.95 -10.28
CA GLN A 190 0.06 13.21 -11.44
C GLN A 190 -1.45 12.96 -11.32
N ARG A 191 -1.92 12.44 -10.17
CA ARG A 191 -3.35 12.23 -9.90
C ARG A 191 -4.15 13.55 -9.93
N ALA A 192 -3.58 14.65 -9.43
CA ALA A 192 -4.20 15.97 -9.49
C ALA A 192 -4.29 16.53 -10.93
N SER A 193 -3.41 16.10 -11.83
CA SER A 193 -3.48 16.47 -13.25
C SER A 193 -4.52 15.65 -14.05
N TRP A 194 -5.09 14.59 -13.47
CA TRP A 194 -6.08 13.73 -14.12
C TRP A 194 -7.49 14.34 -14.05
N THR A 195 -7.85 15.08 -15.10
CA THR A 195 -9.17 15.68 -15.34
C THR A 195 -10.34 14.70 -15.20
N TRP A 196 -10.15 13.44 -15.58
CA TRP A 196 -11.16 12.39 -15.53
C TRP A 196 -11.39 11.75 -14.15
N LEU A 197 -10.50 12.00 -13.18
CA LEU A 197 -10.54 11.37 -11.85
C LEU A 197 -11.56 12.03 -10.91
N TYR A 198 -11.88 13.30 -11.13
CA TYR A 198 -12.77 14.10 -10.29
C TYR A 198 -14.13 14.29 -10.98
N ASP A 199 -15.21 14.24 -10.20
CA ASP A 199 -16.59 14.43 -10.70
C ASP A 199 -16.97 15.91 -10.89
N ASP A 200 -15.97 16.81 -10.92
CA ASP A 200 -16.09 18.26 -11.20
C ASP A 200 -16.64 18.56 -12.62
N TRP A 201 -16.87 17.50 -13.39
CA TRP A 201 -17.54 17.46 -14.68
C TRP A 201 -19.06 17.71 -14.62
N GLU A 202 -19.71 17.56 -13.45
CA GLU A 202 -21.15 17.80 -13.28
C GLU A 202 -21.55 19.30 -13.32
N GLY A 203 -20.59 20.22 -13.28
CA GLY A 203 -20.82 21.65 -12.98
C GLY A 203 -20.94 22.65 -14.14
N LYS A 204 -21.19 22.24 -15.40
CA LYS A 204 -21.33 23.19 -16.54
C LYS A 204 -22.63 23.00 -17.33
N GLU A 205 -23.62 23.82 -17.00
CA GLU A 205 -24.89 23.97 -17.71
C GLU A 205 -24.69 24.33 -19.20
N GLY A 206 -25.52 23.79 -20.09
CA GLY A 206 -25.71 24.32 -21.45
C GLY A 206 -25.22 23.46 -22.64
N ALA A 207 -24.36 22.46 -22.45
CA ALA A 207 -23.93 21.57 -23.55
C ALA A 207 -24.57 20.17 -23.47
N SER A 208 -24.87 19.56 -24.63
CA SER A 208 -25.51 18.24 -24.72
C SER A 208 -24.76 17.18 -23.89
N TRP A 209 -25.51 16.39 -23.13
CA TRP A 209 -24.96 15.38 -22.21
C TRP A 209 -24.17 14.28 -22.93
N THR A 210 -24.52 13.99 -24.19
CA THR A 210 -24.10 12.79 -24.91
C THR A 210 -22.64 12.77 -25.40
N GLY A 211 -22.00 13.91 -25.65
CA GLY A 211 -20.59 13.96 -26.09
C GLY A 211 -19.58 13.97 -24.94
N ARG A 212 -19.96 14.58 -23.81
CA ARG A 212 -19.07 14.89 -22.69
C ARG A 212 -18.65 13.68 -21.86
N GLU A 213 -19.39 12.57 -21.89
CA GLU A 213 -18.91 11.33 -21.26
C GLU A 213 -17.73 10.73 -22.05
N VAL A 214 -17.76 10.80 -23.38
CA VAL A 214 -16.72 10.21 -24.25
C VAL A 214 -15.40 10.96 -24.16
N GLU A 215 -15.42 12.29 -24.10
CA GLU A 215 -14.22 13.12 -23.88
C GLU A 215 -13.48 12.70 -22.59
N ARG A 216 -14.21 12.48 -21.49
CA ARG A 216 -13.66 12.01 -20.22
C ARG A 216 -13.08 10.60 -20.30
N GLU A 217 -13.78 9.67 -20.96
CA GLU A 217 -13.25 8.31 -21.14
C GLU A 217 -12.03 8.29 -22.08
N LEU A 218 -11.92 9.23 -23.02
CA LEU A 218 -10.77 9.41 -23.91
C LEU A 218 -9.55 10.02 -23.19
N ASP A 219 -9.75 10.98 -22.29
CA ASP A 219 -8.71 11.48 -21.37
C ASP A 219 -8.21 10.35 -20.44
N PHE A 220 -9.13 9.51 -19.94
CA PHE A 220 -8.78 8.30 -19.19
C PHE A 220 -7.93 7.34 -20.04
N MET A 221 -8.31 7.07 -21.29
CA MET A 221 -7.50 6.25 -22.20
C MET A 221 -6.11 6.84 -22.42
N LYS A 222 -6.00 8.13 -22.76
CA LYS A 222 -4.70 8.81 -22.98
C LYS A 222 -3.78 8.76 -21.76
N THR A 223 -4.30 8.98 -20.55
CA THR A 223 -3.48 8.96 -19.31
C THR A 223 -3.11 7.56 -18.82
N MET A 224 -3.87 6.53 -19.22
CA MET A 224 -3.67 5.14 -18.76
C MET A 224 -2.96 4.22 -19.76
N ASP A 225 -2.94 4.56 -21.04
CA ASP A 225 -2.21 3.80 -22.07
C ASP A 225 -0.68 3.97 -21.93
N GLN A 226 0.07 3.06 -22.55
CA GLN A 226 1.55 3.08 -22.56
C GLN A 226 2.11 4.05 -23.61
N ASP A 227 1.29 4.42 -24.59
CA ASP A 227 1.67 5.21 -25.77
C ASP A 227 0.57 6.25 -26.07
N PRO A 228 0.50 7.35 -25.29
CA PRO A 228 -0.59 8.33 -25.35
C PRO A 228 -0.72 9.01 -26.72
N ASP A 229 0.41 9.24 -27.41
CA ASP A 229 0.48 9.92 -28.70
C ASP A 229 -0.02 9.03 -29.86
N GLY A 230 -0.11 7.71 -29.64
CA GLY A 230 -0.63 6.74 -30.60
C GLY A 230 -2.15 6.61 -30.66
N ILE A 231 -2.91 7.35 -29.82
CA ILE A 231 -4.39 7.32 -29.84
C ILE A 231 -4.91 8.34 -30.86
N PRO A 232 -5.58 7.92 -31.96
CA PRO A 232 -6.08 8.84 -32.97
C PRO A 232 -7.19 9.76 -32.44
N ASP A 233 -7.39 10.90 -33.10
CA ASP A 233 -8.51 11.78 -32.81
C ASP A 233 -9.85 11.04 -32.98
N TYR A 234 -10.75 11.26 -32.03
CA TYR A 234 -12.03 10.58 -31.98
C TYR A 234 -13.10 11.31 -32.79
N THR A 235 -13.68 10.57 -33.74
CA THR A 235 -14.84 10.98 -34.53
C THR A 235 -15.93 9.92 -34.34
N PRO A 236 -17.12 10.25 -33.79
CA PRO A 236 -18.21 9.29 -33.60
C PRO A 236 -18.69 8.69 -34.93
N VAL A 237 -19.04 7.39 -34.94
CA VAL A 237 -19.60 6.72 -36.15
C VAL A 237 -20.87 7.40 -36.67
N GLU A 238 -21.65 8.04 -35.80
CA GLU A 238 -22.86 8.80 -36.19
C GLU A 238 -22.54 10.08 -36.98
N SER A 239 -21.38 10.70 -36.75
CA SER A 239 -21.00 11.98 -37.38
C SER A 239 -20.49 11.84 -38.82
N VAL A 240 -20.12 10.62 -39.22
CA VAL A 240 -19.62 10.30 -40.56
C VAL A 240 -20.77 10.23 -41.56
N LEU A 241 -20.74 11.04 -42.63
CA LEU A 241 -21.84 11.11 -43.59
C LEU A 241 -21.81 9.97 -44.63
N TYR A 242 -20.61 9.48 -44.99
CA TYR A 242 -20.42 8.49 -46.04
C TYR A 242 -19.86 7.19 -45.47
N ASP A 243 -20.49 6.05 -45.77
CA ASP A 243 -20.03 4.75 -45.29
C ASP A 243 -18.66 4.33 -45.86
N GLU A 244 -18.20 4.98 -46.94
CA GLU A 244 -16.85 4.84 -47.51
C GLU A 244 -15.73 5.40 -46.60
N GLU A 245 -16.08 6.31 -45.69
CA GLU A 245 -15.16 6.89 -44.70
C GLU A 245 -15.05 6.02 -43.42
N LEU A 246 -15.84 4.95 -43.32
CA LEU A 246 -15.81 4.00 -42.20
C LEU A 246 -14.83 2.83 -42.46
N PRO A 247 -14.19 2.27 -41.40
CA PRO A 247 -14.22 2.73 -40.02
C PRO A 247 -13.41 4.02 -39.81
N THR A 248 -13.74 4.78 -38.78
CA THR A 248 -12.97 5.96 -38.36
C THR A 248 -11.54 5.57 -37.93
N GLU A 249 -10.59 6.51 -37.93
CA GLU A 249 -9.19 6.22 -37.57
C GLU A 249 -9.06 5.60 -36.16
N PHE A 250 -9.85 6.10 -35.20
CA PHE A 250 -10.00 5.49 -33.88
C PHE A 250 -10.40 4.01 -33.97
N LEU A 251 -11.47 3.67 -34.70
CA LEU A 251 -11.91 2.27 -34.85
C LEU A 251 -10.97 1.41 -35.71
N LYS A 252 -10.20 2.00 -36.64
CA LYS A 252 -9.16 1.30 -37.41
C LYS A 252 -8.03 0.78 -36.51
N GLU A 253 -7.66 1.51 -35.48
CA GLU A 253 -6.66 1.06 -34.50
C GLU A 253 -7.22 -0.08 -33.62
N TYR A 254 -8.38 0.13 -33.00
CA TYR A 254 -8.94 -0.82 -32.03
C TYR A 254 -9.55 -2.10 -32.63
N ARG A 255 -10.00 -2.12 -33.91
CA ARG A 255 -10.57 -3.32 -34.56
C ARG A 255 -9.62 -4.51 -34.68
N THR A 256 -8.30 -4.31 -34.51
CA THR A 256 -7.30 -5.38 -34.45
C THR A 256 -7.35 -6.16 -33.13
N GLY A 257 -7.97 -5.59 -32.10
CA GLY A 257 -8.01 -6.07 -30.72
C GLY A 257 -6.68 -5.98 -29.97
N LEU A 258 -5.54 -5.75 -30.64
CA LEU A 258 -4.22 -5.74 -29.99
C LEU A 258 -4.13 -4.59 -28.97
N ARG A 259 -4.49 -3.37 -29.38
CA ARG A 259 -4.44 -2.19 -28.53
C ARG A 259 -5.37 -2.31 -27.31
N LEU A 260 -6.58 -2.84 -27.48
CA LEU A 260 -7.51 -3.13 -26.38
C LEU A 260 -6.95 -4.16 -25.38
N ILE A 261 -6.25 -5.19 -25.85
CA ILE A 261 -5.59 -6.19 -24.99
C ILE A 261 -4.43 -5.57 -24.22
N GLN A 262 -3.57 -4.78 -24.87
CA GLN A 262 -2.44 -4.10 -24.24
C GLN A 262 -2.91 -3.09 -23.19
N PHE A 263 -3.94 -2.31 -23.52
CA PHE A 263 -4.56 -1.35 -22.61
C PHE A 263 -5.21 -2.05 -21.42
N HIS A 264 -6.05 -3.08 -21.64
CA HIS A 264 -6.61 -3.92 -20.56
C HIS A 264 -5.52 -4.50 -19.64
N ASN A 265 -4.46 -5.07 -20.19
CA ASN A 265 -3.35 -5.62 -19.41
C ASN A 265 -2.58 -4.54 -18.62
N THR A 266 -2.61 -3.28 -19.06
CA THR A 266 -2.02 -2.15 -18.35
C THR A 266 -2.91 -1.72 -17.18
N LEU A 267 -4.22 -1.63 -17.41
CA LEU A 267 -5.22 -1.32 -16.38
C LEU A 267 -5.25 -2.40 -15.28
N VAL A 268 -5.19 -3.69 -15.66
CA VAL A 268 -5.11 -4.81 -14.71
C VAL A 268 -3.90 -4.69 -13.78
N LYS A 269 -2.72 -4.30 -14.31
CA LYS A 269 -1.48 -4.12 -13.54
C LYS A 269 -1.49 -2.88 -12.63
N ARG A 270 -2.27 -1.85 -12.98
CA ARG A 270 -2.42 -0.61 -12.18
C ARG A 270 -3.45 -0.76 -11.07
N SER A 271 -4.38 -1.71 -11.21
CA SER A 271 -5.41 -1.97 -10.20
C SER A 271 -4.88 -2.70 -8.96
N LYS A 272 -5.55 -2.51 -7.82
CA LYS A 272 -5.33 -3.28 -6.59
C LYS A 272 -5.65 -4.78 -6.80
N ARG A 273 -6.53 -5.14 -7.74
CA ARG A 273 -6.90 -6.53 -8.10
C ARG A 273 -6.23 -7.00 -9.39
N ASN A 274 -4.96 -7.40 -9.28
CA ASN A 274 -4.11 -7.93 -10.36
C ASN A 274 -4.51 -9.33 -10.87
N PHE A 275 -5.71 -9.50 -11.46
CA PHE A 275 -6.14 -10.77 -12.08
C PHE A 275 -6.81 -10.56 -13.45
N GLY A 276 -7.01 -11.64 -14.21
CA GLY A 276 -7.69 -11.57 -15.51
C GLY A 276 -6.91 -10.85 -16.62
N ALA A 277 -5.57 -10.79 -16.50
CA ALA A 277 -4.70 -10.42 -17.62
C ALA A 277 -4.79 -11.46 -18.75
N ILE A 278 -4.54 -11.01 -19.98
CA ILE A 278 -4.54 -11.84 -21.19
C ILE A 278 -3.08 -12.18 -21.52
N ASP A 279 -2.67 -13.43 -21.31
CA ASP A 279 -1.28 -13.88 -21.53
C ASP A 279 -0.94 -14.18 -23.00
N ARG A 280 -1.95 -14.44 -23.83
CA ARG A 280 -1.78 -14.86 -25.23
C ARG A 280 -2.71 -14.09 -26.15
N TRP A 281 -2.14 -13.48 -27.18
CA TRP A 281 -2.84 -12.73 -28.21
C TRP A 281 -2.10 -12.83 -29.54
N HIS A 282 -2.77 -12.50 -30.63
CA HIS A 282 -2.19 -12.52 -31.98
C HIS A 282 -1.61 -11.16 -32.36
N THR A 283 -0.43 -11.19 -32.97
CA THR A 283 0.26 -9.99 -33.52
C THR A 283 0.30 -9.96 -35.05
N ASP A 284 -0.03 -11.07 -35.74
CA ASP A 284 -0.08 -11.16 -37.20
C ASP A 284 -1.52 -11.16 -37.72
N PHE A 285 -1.96 -10.00 -38.21
CA PHE A 285 -3.33 -9.73 -38.65
C PHE A 285 -3.66 -10.21 -40.08
N ARG A 286 -2.71 -10.85 -40.80
CA ARG A 286 -2.94 -11.34 -42.18
C ARG A 286 -4.08 -12.36 -42.32
N LYS A 287 -4.53 -12.94 -41.21
CA LYS A 287 -5.63 -13.92 -41.17
C LYS A 287 -6.83 -13.32 -40.43
N PRO A 288 -8.00 -13.11 -41.07
CA PRO A 288 -9.14 -12.41 -40.46
C PRO A 288 -9.66 -12.97 -39.14
N TYR A 289 -9.50 -14.27 -38.88
CA TYR A 289 -9.91 -14.86 -37.61
C TYR A 289 -9.04 -14.43 -36.41
N ARG A 290 -7.83 -13.92 -36.62
CA ARG A 290 -6.92 -13.53 -35.52
C ARG A 290 -7.28 -12.19 -34.85
N PRO A 291 -7.55 -11.10 -35.58
CA PRO A 291 -8.21 -9.93 -35.01
C PRO A 291 -9.51 -10.29 -34.29
N ALA A 292 -10.28 -11.24 -34.84
CA ALA A 292 -11.52 -11.69 -34.21
C ALA A 292 -11.28 -12.46 -32.91
N GLU A 293 -10.25 -13.32 -32.84
CA GLU A 293 -9.86 -13.99 -31.60
C GLU A 293 -9.34 -12.98 -30.55
N ASN A 294 -8.56 -11.97 -30.96
CA ASN A 294 -8.13 -10.90 -30.05
C ASN A 294 -9.32 -10.16 -29.42
N LEU A 295 -10.29 -9.72 -30.23
CA LEU A 295 -11.48 -9.05 -29.72
C LEU A 295 -12.31 -9.96 -28.80
N ARG A 296 -12.38 -11.27 -29.07
CA ARG A 296 -12.99 -12.26 -28.16
C ARG A 296 -12.23 -12.41 -26.85
N TYR A 297 -10.89 -12.37 -26.86
CA TYR A 297 -10.08 -12.40 -25.64
C TYR A 297 -10.33 -11.15 -24.79
N TRP A 298 -10.36 -9.97 -25.39
CA TRP A 298 -10.72 -8.72 -24.70
C TRP A 298 -12.13 -8.77 -24.11
N ILE A 299 -13.16 -9.15 -24.89
CA ILE A 299 -14.54 -9.29 -24.41
C ILE A 299 -14.61 -10.26 -23.22
N LYS A 300 -13.90 -11.39 -23.28
CA LYS A 300 -13.94 -12.38 -22.20
C LYS A 300 -13.17 -11.91 -20.96
N ALA A 301 -12.07 -11.19 -21.13
CA ALA A 301 -11.33 -10.59 -20.02
C ALA A 301 -12.12 -9.44 -19.36
N ALA A 302 -12.86 -8.65 -20.15
CA ALA A 302 -13.81 -7.65 -19.65
C ALA A 302 -14.88 -8.27 -18.76
N GLU A 303 -15.49 -9.40 -19.18
CA GLU A 303 -16.46 -10.14 -18.36
C GLU A 303 -15.82 -10.76 -17.11
N LEU A 304 -14.62 -11.34 -17.20
CA LEU A 304 -13.99 -12.07 -16.10
C LEU A 304 -13.36 -11.18 -15.02
N ARG A 305 -12.79 -10.03 -15.41
CA ARG A 305 -12.10 -9.11 -14.48
C ARG A 305 -12.99 -7.97 -14.03
N TRP A 306 -13.68 -7.32 -14.96
CA TRP A 306 -14.42 -6.08 -14.71
C TRP A 306 -15.94 -6.31 -14.64
N GLU A 307 -16.38 -7.57 -14.74
CA GLU A 307 -17.79 -8.01 -14.72
C GLU A 307 -18.66 -7.37 -15.84
N VAL A 308 -18.02 -6.76 -16.84
CA VAL A 308 -18.69 -6.06 -17.95
C VAL A 308 -19.08 -7.04 -19.04
N LYS A 309 -20.38 -7.25 -19.22
CA LYS A 309 -20.92 -7.99 -20.36
C LYS A 309 -21.03 -7.09 -21.60
N LEU A 310 -20.14 -7.32 -22.55
CA LEU A 310 -20.11 -6.69 -23.87
C LEU A 310 -20.79 -7.60 -24.90
N LYS A 311 -21.51 -7.00 -25.84
CA LYS A 311 -22.14 -7.69 -26.98
C LYS A 311 -21.65 -6.99 -28.25
N VAL A 312 -20.84 -7.68 -29.05
CA VAL A 312 -20.23 -7.14 -30.27
C VAL A 312 -20.18 -8.25 -31.31
N ASP A 313 -20.66 -7.99 -32.54
CA ASP A 313 -20.40 -8.89 -33.67
C ASP A 313 -18.97 -8.68 -34.18
N VAL A 314 -18.07 -9.43 -33.56
CA VAL A 314 -16.63 -9.39 -33.83
C VAL A 314 -16.29 -9.65 -35.30
N LEU A 315 -17.03 -10.49 -36.03
CA LEU A 315 -16.71 -10.78 -37.43
C LEU A 315 -17.06 -9.60 -38.34
N LYS A 316 -18.19 -8.94 -38.07
CA LYS A 316 -18.57 -7.71 -38.77
C LYS A 316 -17.62 -6.55 -38.49
N VAL A 317 -17.20 -6.36 -37.24
CA VAL A 317 -16.21 -5.32 -36.85
C VAL A 317 -14.86 -5.53 -37.55
N VAL A 318 -14.37 -6.77 -37.59
CA VAL A 318 -13.12 -7.10 -38.28
C VAL A 318 -13.25 -6.94 -39.79
N THR A 319 -14.44 -7.11 -40.36
CA THR A 319 -14.71 -6.84 -41.79
C THR A 319 -14.77 -5.33 -42.06
N GLY A 320 -15.46 -4.56 -41.22
CA GLY A 320 -15.53 -3.09 -41.27
C GLY A 320 -16.64 -2.53 -42.17
N ASN A 321 -17.47 -3.37 -42.78
CA ASN A 321 -18.46 -2.98 -43.79
C ASN A 321 -19.89 -2.78 -43.21
N ASP A 322 -20.09 -2.99 -41.90
CA ASP A 322 -21.39 -2.85 -41.26
C ASP A 322 -21.34 -1.73 -40.21
N ARG A 323 -21.99 -0.61 -40.55
CA ARG A 323 -22.06 0.59 -39.71
C ARG A 323 -22.72 0.33 -38.36
N ALA A 324 -23.72 -0.55 -38.29
CA ALA A 324 -24.37 -0.89 -37.03
C ALA A 324 -23.42 -1.66 -36.11
N ALA A 325 -22.66 -2.62 -36.66
CA ALA A 325 -21.66 -3.36 -35.89
C ALA A 325 -20.47 -2.49 -35.46
N LEU A 326 -20.05 -1.51 -36.27
CA LEU A 326 -19.03 -0.53 -35.88
C LEU A 326 -19.51 0.37 -34.74
N LYS A 327 -20.78 0.82 -34.77
CA LYS A 327 -21.37 1.57 -33.66
C LYS A 327 -21.51 0.73 -32.39
N GLU A 328 -22.01 -0.51 -32.49
CA GLU A 328 -22.08 -1.43 -31.34
C GLU A 328 -20.70 -1.68 -30.70
N PHE A 329 -19.63 -1.65 -31.51
CA PHE A 329 -18.25 -1.76 -31.03
C PHE A 329 -17.75 -0.48 -30.36
N GLU A 330 -18.04 0.69 -30.92
CA GLU A 330 -17.79 2.01 -30.31
C GLU A 330 -18.49 2.10 -28.93
N ASP A 331 -19.79 1.82 -28.88
CA ASP A 331 -20.58 1.76 -27.64
C ASP A 331 -20.01 0.75 -26.63
N ALA A 332 -19.51 -0.40 -27.09
CA ALA A 332 -18.89 -1.42 -26.23
C ALA A 332 -17.53 -0.98 -25.66
N ILE A 333 -16.71 -0.25 -26.42
CA ILE A 333 -15.46 0.34 -25.91
C ILE A 333 -15.79 1.35 -24.82
N TRP A 334 -16.70 2.31 -25.07
CA TRP A 334 -17.03 3.35 -24.08
C TRP A 334 -17.69 2.78 -22.82
N LYS A 335 -18.59 1.81 -22.96
CA LYS A 335 -19.16 1.09 -21.82
C LYS A 335 -18.09 0.41 -20.97
N TRP A 336 -17.11 -0.24 -21.60
CA TRP A 336 -16.01 -0.88 -20.89
C TRP A 336 -15.11 0.15 -20.20
N CYS A 337 -14.64 1.18 -20.93
CA CYS A 337 -13.81 2.24 -20.36
C CYS A 337 -14.46 2.89 -19.13
N LYS A 338 -15.76 3.22 -19.21
CA LYS A 338 -16.52 3.79 -18.10
C LYS A 338 -16.50 2.92 -16.85
N CYS A 339 -16.82 1.62 -16.97
CA CYS A 339 -16.80 0.70 -15.83
C CYS A 339 -15.39 0.51 -15.25
N VAL A 340 -14.36 0.44 -16.09
CA VAL A 340 -12.97 0.29 -15.63
C VAL A 340 -12.47 1.57 -14.95
N ARG A 341 -12.79 2.74 -15.50
CA ARG A 341 -12.52 4.05 -14.89
C ARG A 341 -13.19 4.17 -13.54
N GLU A 342 -14.48 3.79 -13.41
CA GLU A 342 -15.21 3.85 -12.14
C GLU A 342 -14.54 3.00 -11.05
N GLU A 343 -14.13 1.76 -11.34
CA GLU A 343 -13.40 0.91 -10.39
C GLU A 343 -12.03 1.52 -10.03
N ILE A 344 -11.25 1.96 -11.02
CA ILE A 344 -9.91 2.55 -10.80
C ILE A 344 -9.99 3.88 -10.06
N SER A 345 -10.99 4.73 -10.31
CA SER A 345 -11.23 5.97 -9.57
C SER A 345 -11.50 5.71 -8.10
N VAL A 346 -12.30 4.68 -7.77
CA VAL A 346 -12.51 4.26 -6.37
C VAL A 346 -11.21 3.74 -5.74
N GLU A 347 -10.41 2.97 -6.49
CA GLU A 347 -9.11 2.50 -6.00
C GLU A 347 -8.09 3.63 -5.78
N LEU A 348 -8.16 4.74 -6.54
CA LEU A 348 -7.22 5.86 -6.48
C LEU A 348 -7.59 6.95 -5.47
N ARG A 349 -8.88 7.06 -5.11
CA ARG A 349 -9.41 7.94 -4.05
C ARG A 349 -9.10 7.42 -2.62
N VAL A 350 -8.46 6.25 -2.50
CA VAL A 350 -8.00 5.58 -1.26
C VAL A 350 -6.50 5.25 -1.34
#